data_AF-A0A370CJF2-F1
#
_entry.id   AF-A0A370CJF2-F1
#
_cell.length_a   1.000
_cell.length_b   1.000
_cell.length_c   1.000
_cell.angle_alpha   90.00
_cell.angle_beta   90.00
_cell.angle_gamma   90.00
#
_symmetry.space_group_name_H-M   'P 1'
#
loop_
_entity.id
_entity.type
_entity.pdbx_description
1 polymer ?
#
loop_
_entity_poly.entity_id
_entity_poly.type
_entity_poly.pdbx_seq_one_letter_code
_entity_poly.pdbx_strand_id
1 'polypeptide(L)' 'MLSNQALASVNINTADAETLVAELKGIGLKRAKAILAYRNEHGPFKSIDDLIKIRGISKRIVDQNREKIVV' A
#
# COMPACT_ATOMS: atom_id res chain seq x y z
N MET A 1 -30.43 -2.07 -8.05
CA MET A 1 -29.16 -2.31 -8.77
C MET A 1 -28.04 -2.20 -7.75
N LEU A 2 -27.47 -3.33 -7.32
CA LEU A 2 -26.31 -3.33 -6.44
C LEU A 2 -25.10 -3.00 -7.31
N SER A 3 -24.57 -1.79 -7.17
CA SER A 3 -23.32 -1.40 -7.83
C SER A 3 -22.22 -2.31 -7.31
N ASN A 4 -21.74 -3.20 -8.18
CA ASN A 4 -20.51 -3.95 -7.99
C ASN A 4 -19.36 -2.95 -7.97
N GLN A 5 -19.04 -2.39 -6.80
CA GLN A 5 -17.73 -1.81 -6.59
C GLN A 5 -16.76 -2.99 -6.59
N ALA A 6 -16.20 -3.29 -7.76
CA ALA A 6 -14.91 -3.95 -7.80
C ALA A 6 -13.98 -3.07 -6.96
N LEU A 7 -13.64 -3.52 -5.75
CA LEU A 7 -12.64 -2.85 -4.93
C LEU A 7 -11.41 -2.68 -5.81
N ALA A 8 -11.12 -1.44 -6.21
CA ALA A 8 -9.95 -1.14 -7.02
C ALA A 8 -8.72 -1.50 -6.19
N SER A 9 -8.16 -2.68 -6.42
CA SER A 9 -6.96 -3.13 -5.73
C SER A 9 -5.76 -2.34 -6.24
N VAL A 10 -4.87 -1.98 -5.33
CA VAL A 10 -3.65 -1.24 -5.61
C VAL A 10 -2.47 -2.18 -5.45
N ASN A 11 -1.68 -2.31 -6.51
CA ASN A 11 -0.45 -3.08 -6.46
C ASN A 11 0.68 -2.24 -5.83
N ILE A 12 1.19 -2.64 -4.67
CA ILE A 12 2.24 -1.90 -3.94
C ILE A 12 3.63 -1.97 -4.60
N ASN A 13 3.84 -2.87 -5.55
CA ASN A 13 5.07 -2.98 -6.33
C ASN A 13 5.07 -2.06 -7.56
N THR A 14 3.91 -1.64 -8.06
CA THR A 14 3.82 -0.81 -9.29
C THR A 14 3.18 0.55 -9.08
N ALA A 15 2.27 0.72 -8.12
CA ALA A 15 1.57 1.99 -7.88
C ALA A 15 2.55 3.12 -7.57
N ASP A 16 2.23 4.32 -8.03
CA ASP A 16 2.96 5.54 -7.70
C ASP A 16 2.55 6.09 -6.32
N ALA A 17 3.24 7.14 -5.87
CA ALA A 17 2.97 7.71 -4.56
C ALA A 17 1.56 8.33 -4.46
N GLU A 18 1.05 8.92 -5.54
CA GLU A 18 -0.24 9.61 -5.55
C GLU A 18 -1.39 8.59 -5.44
N THR A 19 -1.31 7.51 -6.20
CA THR A 19 -2.24 6.36 -6.14
C THR A 19 -2.27 5.77 -4.74
N LEU A 20 -1.11 5.52 -4.12
CA LEU A 20 -1.04 5.00 -2.75
C LEU A 20 -1.69 5.95 -1.73
N VAL A 21 -1.56 7.27 -1.92
CA VAL A 21 -2.18 8.27 -1.04
C VAL A 21 -3.70 8.34 -1.24
N ALA A 22 -4.15 8.28 -2.48
CA ALA A 22 -5.58 8.35 -2.81
C ALA A 22 -6.35 7.12 -2.31
N GLU A 23 -5.74 5.94 -2.42
CA GLU A 23 -6.46 4.68 -2.24
C GLU A 23 -6.32 4.06 -0.85
N LEU A 24 -5.19 4.31 -0.15
CA LEU A 24 -4.85 3.63 1.10
C LEU A 24 -5.07 4.54 2.32
N LYS A 25 -5.93 4.09 3.22
CA LYS A 25 -6.25 4.79 4.47
C LYS A 25 -5.02 4.84 5.39
N GLY A 26 -4.69 6.02 5.88
CA GLY A 26 -3.55 6.22 6.77
C GLY A 26 -2.19 6.23 6.07
N ILE A 27 -2.14 6.18 4.74
CA ILE A 27 -0.93 6.38 3.95
C ILE A 27 -0.93 7.80 3.38
N GLY A 28 -0.21 8.72 4.05
CA GLY A 28 0.08 10.04 3.49
C GLY A 28 1.34 10.03 2.62
N LEU A 29 1.63 11.14 1.95
CA LEU A 29 2.75 11.26 0.99
C LEU A 29 4.10 10.76 1.54
N LYS A 30 4.39 11.03 2.82
CA LYS A 30 5.63 10.56 3.47
C LYS A 30 5.73 9.03 3.51
N ARG A 31 4.63 8.33 3.83
CA ARG A 31 4.58 6.87 3.87
C ARG A 31 4.60 6.28 2.46
N ALA A 32 3.85 6.87 1.53
CA ALA A 32 3.86 6.47 0.13
C ALA A 32 5.27 6.52 -0.47
N LYS A 33 5.99 7.64 -0.28
CA LYS A 33 7.40 7.76 -0.71
C LYS A 33 8.31 6.72 -0.04
N ALA A 34 8.07 6.40 1.23
CA ALA A 34 8.84 5.36 1.92
C ALA A 34 8.58 3.95 1.35
N ILE A 35 7.36 3.65 0.90
CA ILE A 35 7.02 2.40 0.19
C ILE A 35 7.81 2.30 -1.12
N LEU A 36 7.80 3.38 -1.92
CA LEU A 36 8.54 3.44 -3.17
C LEU A 36 10.06 3.30 -2.95
N ALA A 37 10.61 4.01 -1.97
CA ALA A 37 12.03 3.90 -1.62
C ALA A 37 12.40 2.48 -1.19
N TYR A 38 11.59 1.87 -0.32
CA TYR A 38 11.83 0.52 0.16
C TYR A 38 11.89 -0.50 -0.98
N ARG A 39 10.91 -0.49 -1.91
CA ARG A 39 10.91 -1.44 -3.04
C ARG A 39 12.04 -1.20 -4.05
N ASN A 40 12.51 0.04 -4.17
CA ASN A 40 13.66 0.36 -5.02
C ASN A 40 14.98 -0.13 -4.40
N GLU A 41 15.12 -0.05 -3.08
CA GLU A 41 16.34 -0.43 -2.36
C GLU A 41 16.42 -1.93 -2.05
N HIS A 42 15.29 -2.56 -1.72
CA HIS A 42 15.23 -3.94 -1.22
C HIS A 42 14.61 -4.92 -2.24
N GLY A 43 14.16 -4.41 -3.39
CA GLY A 43 13.37 -5.16 -4.36
C GLY A 43 11.87 -5.21 -4.01
N PRO A 44 11.07 -5.88 -4.85
CA PRO A 44 9.61 -5.92 -4.69
C PRO A 44 9.20 -6.59 -3.37
N PHE A 45 8.10 -6.11 -2.81
CA PHE A 45 7.43 -6.75 -1.67
C PHE A 45 6.93 -8.13 -2.07
N LYS A 46 7.18 -9.13 -1.21
CA LYS A 46 6.74 -10.52 -1.42
C LYS A 46 5.41 -10.80 -0.74
N SER A 47 5.06 -9.99 0.25
CA SER A 47 3.82 -10.08 0.99
C SER A 47 3.35 -8.68 1.40
N ILE A 48 2.05 -8.53 1.65
CA ILE A 48 1.46 -7.29 2.19
C ILE A 48 2.08 -6.95 3.55
N ASP A 49 2.43 -7.97 4.34
CA ASP A 49 2.99 -7.80 5.68
C ASP A 49 4.39 -7.18 5.65
N ASP A 50 5.12 -7.26 4.53
CA ASP A 50 6.42 -6.60 4.40
C ASP A 50 6.35 -5.08 4.57
N LEU A 51 5.18 -4.46 4.38
CA LEU A 51 4.97 -3.03 4.61
C LEU A 51 5.27 -2.61 6.06
N ILE A 52 5.19 -3.52 7.05
CA ILE A 52 5.51 -3.21 8.45
C ILE A 52 7.00 -2.96 8.68
N LYS A 53 7.86 -3.34 7.72
CA LYS A 53 9.31 -3.06 7.77
C LYS A 53 9.61 -1.58 7.56
N ILE A 54 8.65 -0.82 7.05
CA ILE A 54 8.78 0.61 6.79
C ILE A 54 8.42 1.39 8.05
N ARG A 55 9.36 2.20 8.54
CA ARG A 55 9.16 3.05 9.71
C ARG A 55 7.93 3.95 9.53
N GLY A 56 7.01 3.85 10.49
CA GLY A 56 5.78 4.64 10.51
C GLY A 56 4.59 3.98 9.82
N ILE A 57 4.74 2.77 9.26
CA ILE A 57 3.65 1.89 8.85
C ILE A 57 3.50 0.79 9.90
N SER A 58 2.39 0.79 10.61
CA SER A 58 2.10 -0.21 11.64
C SER A 58 1.21 -1.33 11.10
N LYS A 59 1.18 -2.48 11.78
CA LYS A 59 0.26 -3.58 11.46
C LYS A 59 -1.20 -3.11 11.35
N ARG A 60 -1.62 -2.16 12.20
CA ARG A 60 -2.97 -1.56 12.13
C ARG A 60 -3.24 -0.88 10.78
N ILE A 61 -2.28 -0.14 10.24
CA ILE A 61 -2.43 0.50 8.92
C ILE A 61 -2.50 -0.56 7.82
N VAL A 62 -1.68 -1.60 7.91
CA VAL A 62 -1.67 -2.70 6.94
C VAL A 62 -3.02 -3.43 6.95
N ASP A 63 -3.51 -3.81 8.12
CA ASP A 63 -4.77 -4.54 8.27
C ASP A 63 -5.97 -3.72 7.76
N GLN A 64 -5.98 -2.39 7.97
CA GLN A 64 -7.02 -1.50 7.46
C GLN A 64 -7.10 -1.42 5.93
N ASN A 65 -6.03 -1.80 5.23
CA ASN A 65 -5.93 -1.72 3.77
C ASN A 65 -5.76 -3.09 3.12
N ARG A 66 -5.78 -4.19 3.88
CA ARG A 66 -5.41 -5.53 3.40
C ARG A 66 -6.24 -5.98 2.20
N GLU A 67 -7.53 -5.70 2.21
CA GLU A 67 -8.45 -6.06 1.10
C GLU A 67 -8.24 -5.20 -0.16
N LYS A 68 -7.54 -4.07 -0.04
CA LYS A 68 -7.22 -3.18 -1.16
C LYS A 68 -5.83 -3.39 -1.72
N ILE A 69 -4.93 -4.08 -1.02
CA ILE A 69 -3.54 -4.20 -1.44
C ILE A 69 -3.32 -5.54 -2.13
N VAL A 70 -2.62 -5.50 -3.26
CA VAL A 70 -2.04 -6.67 -3.90
C VAL A 70 -0.53 -6.46 -4.07
N VAL A 71 0.22 -7.57 -4.11
CA VAL A 71 1.67 -7.60 -4.37
C VAL A 71 1.93 -7.97 -5.81
#